data_AF-A0AB39YKH6-F1
#
_entry.id   AF-A0AB39YKH6-F1
#
_cell.length_a   1.000
_cell.length_b   1.000
_cell.length_c   1.000
_cell.angle_alpha   90.00
_cell.angle_beta   90.00
_cell.angle_gamma   90.00
#
_symmetry.space_group_name_H-M   'P 1'
#
loop_
_entity.id
_entity.type
_entity.pdbx_description
1 polymer ?
#
loop_
_entity_poly.entity_id
_entity_poly.type
_entity_poly.pdbx_seq_one_letter_code
_entity_poly.pdbx_strand_id
1 'polypeptide(L)'
;MSSTPEVPRESSNYRPGEPLRSWTSGEPIAPVDAELIILASESLASLRRLIDGDHLSDEDLIAFGRLNSDCVLRWYEPIVSLVREPQIDPEVITLLKASVPGLDS
;
A
#
# COMPACT_ATOMS: atom_id res chain seq x y z
N MET A 1 25.70 15.11 32.82
CA MET A 1 24.56 14.20 33.06
C MET A 1 24.05 13.76 31.69
N SER A 2 24.14 12.47 31.37
CA SER A 2 23.66 11.94 30.09
C SER A 2 22.29 11.34 30.31
N SER A 3 21.24 12.03 29.86
CA SER A 3 19.88 11.48 29.85
C SER A 3 19.76 10.52 28.68
N THR A 4 19.60 9.23 28.98
CA THR A 4 19.26 8.21 27.99
C THR A 4 17.94 8.62 27.33
N PRO A 5 17.86 8.66 25.98
CA PRO A 5 16.60 8.96 25.32
C PRO A 5 15.55 7.93 25.72
N GLU A 6 14.38 8.41 26.11
CA GLU A 6 13.26 7.56 26.51
C GLU A 6 12.81 6.75 25.29
N VAL A 7 12.82 5.42 25.40
CA VAL A 7 12.36 4.53 24.32
C VAL A 7 10.85 4.71 24.22
N PRO A 8 10.32 5.12 23.05
CA PRO A 8 8.88 5.24 22.86
C PRO A 8 8.20 3.90 23.17
N ARG A 9 7.20 3.93 24.06
CA ARG A 9 6.43 2.73 24.44
C ARG A 9 5.44 2.30 23.35
N GLU A 10 5.08 3.23 22.48
CA GLU A 10 4.10 3.05 21.41
C GLU A 10 4.67 3.61 20.11
N SER A 11 4.37 2.93 19.01
CA SER A 11 4.69 3.40 17.66
C SER A 11 3.87 4.65 17.36
N SER A 12 4.38 5.57 16.52
CA SER A 12 3.60 6.66 15.95
C SER A 12 2.33 6.18 15.20
N ASN A 13 2.28 4.89 14.87
CA ASN A 13 1.19 4.24 14.15
C ASN A 13 0.25 3.47 15.09
N TYR A 14 0.41 3.54 16.42
CA TYR A 14 -0.53 2.93 17.36
C TYR A 14 -1.82 3.76 17.43
N ARG A 15 -2.89 3.29 16.79
CA ARG A 15 -4.20 3.96 16.73
C ARG A 15 -5.35 2.98 17.00
N PRO A 16 -5.47 2.45 18.23
CA PRO A 16 -6.48 1.45 18.55
C PRO A 16 -7.90 2.02 18.34
N GLY A 17 -8.71 1.32 17.53
CA GLY A 17 -10.11 1.69 17.28
C GLY A 17 -10.32 2.74 16.18
N GLU A 18 -9.26 3.35 15.64
CA GLU A 18 -9.37 4.18 14.44
C GLU A 18 -9.40 3.29 13.18
N PRO A 19 -10.18 3.64 12.15
CA PRO A 19 -10.11 2.96 10.87
C PRO A 19 -8.74 3.18 10.22
N LEU A 20 -8.37 2.29 9.30
CA LEU A 20 -7.23 2.51 8.40
C LEU A 20 -7.52 3.73 7.50
N ARG A 21 -6.48 4.45 7.10
CA ARG A 21 -6.61 5.57 6.18
C ARG A 21 -6.95 5.06 4.79
N SER A 22 -7.97 5.67 4.20
CA SER A 22 -8.32 5.37 2.82
C SER A 22 -7.40 6.11 1.85
N TRP A 23 -6.99 5.40 0.79
CA TRP A 23 -6.22 5.97 -0.31
C TRP A 23 -6.96 7.10 -1.04
N THR A 24 -8.29 7.05 -1.05
CA THR A 24 -9.15 8.01 -1.79
C THR A 24 -9.67 9.15 -0.91
N SER A 25 -9.19 9.25 0.33
CA SER A 25 -9.59 10.30 1.29
C SER A 25 -9.18 11.72 0.87
N GLY A 26 -8.32 11.87 -0.14
CA GLY A 26 -7.83 13.16 -0.62
C GLY A 26 -6.67 13.73 0.21
N GLU A 27 -6.06 12.93 1.09
CA GLU A 27 -4.84 13.33 1.81
C GLU A 27 -3.72 13.68 0.81
N PRO A 28 -3.13 14.89 0.86
CA PRO A 28 -2.12 15.32 -0.11
C PRO A 28 -0.87 14.45 -0.16
N ILE A 29 -0.58 13.69 0.90
CA ILE A 29 0.59 12.82 0.99
C ILE A 29 0.34 11.41 0.42
N ALA A 30 -0.93 11.01 0.24
CA ALA A 30 -1.27 9.66 -0.21
C ALA A 30 -0.62 9.25 -1.54
N PRO A 31 -0.49 10.11 -2.57
CA PRO A 31 0.25 9.79 -3.79
C PRO A 31 1.71 9.38 -3.55
N VAL A 32 2.41 10.14 -2.68
CA VAL A 32 3.83 9.90 -2.37
C VAL A 32 3.98 8.63 -1.54
N ASP A 33 3.10 8.43 -0.56
CA ASP A 33 3.11 7.21 0.25
C ASP A 33 2.81 5.97 -0.59
N ALA A 34 1.89 6.05 -1.56
CA ALA A 34 1.59 4.95 -2.48
C ALA A 34 2.80 4.55 -3.32
N GLU A 35 3.50 5.52 -3.91
CA GLU A 35 4.72 5.28 -4.68
C GLU A 35 5.79 4.59 -3.82
N LEU A 36 6.06 5.12 -2.62
CA LEU A 36 7.07 4.58 -1.72
C LEU A 36 6.74 3.17 -1.24
N ILE A 37 5.46 2.91 -0.93
CA ILE A 37 5.01 1.58 -0.51
C ILE A 37 5.17 0.57 -1.64
N ILE A 38 4.76 0.92 -2.87
CA ILE A 38 4.86 0.02 -4.03
C ILE A 38 6.31 -0.30 -4.39
N LEU A 39 7.21 0.69 -4.26
CA LEU A 39 8.64 0.48 -4.44
C LEU A 39 9.22 -0.42 -3.36
N ALA A 40 8.86 -0.20 -2.08
CA ALA A 40 9.36 -0.99 -0.97
C ALA A 40 8.89 -2.46 -1.00
N SER A 41 7.68 -2.71 -1.48
CA SER A 41 7.11 -4.06 -1.61
C SER A 41 7.55 -4.79 -2.88
N GLU A 42 8.30 -4.13 -3.77
CA GLU A 42 8.71 -4.64 -5.09
C GLU A 42 7.51 -5.11 -5.96
N SER A 43 6.33 -4.52 -5.76
CA SER A 43 5.07 -5.04 -6.34
C SER A 43 4.65 -4.37 -7.64
N LEU A 44 5.44 -3.43 -8.18
CA LEU A 44 5.08 -2.63 -9.36
C LEU A 44 4.67 -3.50 -10.56
N ALA A 45 5.49 -4.51 -10.89
CA ALA A 45 5.22 -5.38 -12.05
C ALA A 45 3.97 -6.24 -11.84
N SER A 46 3.74 -6.73 -10.62
CA SER A 46 2.56 -7.51 -10.24
C SER A 46 1.29 -6.66 -10.30
N LEU A 47 1.35 -5.41 -9.82
CA LEU A 47 0.24 -4.46 -9.92
C LEU A 47 -0.10 -4.15 -11.37
N ARG A 48 0.90 -3.94 -12.23
CA ARG A 48 0.65 -3.73 -13.65
C ARG A 48 -0.06 -4.92 -14.29
N ARG A 49 0.42 -6.14 -14.06
CA ARG A 49 -0.25 -7.37 -14.55
C ARG A 49 -1.71 -7.44 -14.09
N LEU A 50 -1.97 -7.15 -12.81
CA LEU A 50 -3.33 -7.15 -12.27
C LEU A 50 -4.21 -6.07 -12.92
N ILE A 51 -3.70 -4.85 -13.08
CA ILE A 51 -4.42 -3.73 -13.70
C ILE A 51 -4.73 -4.01 -15.18
N ASP A 52 -3.79 -4.63 -15.89
CA ASP A 52 -3.92 -4.95 -17.32
C ASP A 52 -4.77 -6.21 -17.56
N GLY A 53 -5.11 -6.96 -16.49
CA GLY A 53 -5.88 -8.20 -16.58
C GLY A 53 -5.07 -9.41 -17.07
N ASP A 54 -3.74 -9.35 -16.94
CA ASP A 54 -2.84 -10.44 -17.28
C ASP A 54 -2.98 -11.62 -16.31
N HIS A 55 -2.47 -12.78 -16.73
CA HIS A 55 -2.39 -13.95 -15.87
C HIS A 55 -1.44 -13.70 -14.68
N LEU A 56 -1.90 -14.01 -13.48
CA LEU A 56 -1.16 -13.83 -12.23
C LEU A 56 -0.53 -15.15 -11.79
N SER A 57 0.73 -15.06 -11.38
CA SER A 57 1.50 -16.15 -10.79
C SER A 57 1.41 -16.14 -9.26
N ASP A 58 1.86 -17.22 -8.61
CA ASP A 58 1.97 -17.28 -7.15
C ASP A 58 2.90 -16.19 -6.59
N GLU A 59 3.94 -15.81 -7.34
CA GLU A 59 4.85 -14.71 -6.99
C GLU A 59 4.10 -13.37 -6.90
N ASP A 60 3.10 -13.15 -7.77
CA ASP A 60 2.27 -11.95 -7.75
C ASP A 60 1.41 -11.90 -6.48
N LEU A 61 0.85 -13.04 -6.06
CA LEU A 61 0.08 -13.14 -4.83
C LEU A 61 0.95 -12.83 -3.60
N ILE A 62 2.19 -13.32 -3.59
CA ILE A 62 3.16 -13.01 -2.52
C ILE A 62 3.49 -11.52 -2.51
N ALA A 63 3.71 -10.91 -3.68
CA ALA A 63 3.98 -9.48 -3.80
C ALA A 63 2.80 -8.63 -3.28
N PHE A 64 1.55 -9.02 -3.57
CA PHE A 64 0.37 -8.35 -3.02
C PHE A 64 0.26 -8.50 -1.50
N GLY A 65 0.62 -9.67 -0.95
CA GLY A 65 0.69 -9.88 0.50
C GLY A 65 1.68 -8.92 1.17
N ARG A 66 2.88 -8.76 0.59
CA ARG A 66 3.89 -7.80 1.07
C ARG A 66 3.39 -6.37 0.98
N LEU A 67 2.86 -5.98 -0.18
CA LEU A 67 2.27 -4.65 -0.42
C LEU A 67 1.21 -4.31 0.64
N ASN A 68 0.25 -5.21 0.85
CA ASN A 68 -0.84 -4.99 1.81
C ASN A 68 -0.33 -4.93 3.25
N SER A 69 0.68 -5.74 3.60
CA SER A 69 1.32 -5.66 4.92
C SER A 69 1.95 -4.28 5.13
N ASP A 70 2.65 -3.75 4.13
CA ASP A 70 3.28 -2.42 4.22
C ASP A 70 2.24 -1.29 4.30
N CYS A 71 1.10 -1.42 3.62
CA CYS A 71 -0.04 -0.51 3.77
C CYS A 71 -0.50 -0.48 5.23
N VAL A 72 -0.79 -1.63 5.81
CA VAL A 72 -1.29 -1.75 7.19
C VAL A 72 -0.27 -1.24 8.20
N LEU A 73 1.01 -1.55 8.02
CA LEU A 73 2.10 -1.04 8.88
C LEU A 73 2.18 0.49 8.89
N ARG A 74 1.75 1.14 7.80
CA ARG A 74 1.67 2.61 7.63
C ARG A 74 0.25 3.16 7.83
N TRP A 75 -0.64 2.35 8.39
CA TRP A 75 -2.01 2.70 8.72
C TRP A 75 -2.87 3.08 7.50
N TYR A 76 -2.62 2.45 6.35
CA TYR A 76 -3.43 2.53 5.15
C TYR A 76 -4.26 1.27 4.95
N GLU A 77 -5.39 1.41 4.26
CA GLU A 77 -6.17 0.28 3.75
C GLU A 77 -5.31 -0.58 2.79
N PRO A 78 -5.50 -1.90 2.75
CA PRO A 78 -4.87 -2.75 1.73
C PRO A 78 -5.25 -2.28 0.32
N ILE A 79 -4.28 -2.23 -0.60
CA ILE A 79 -4.53 -1.85 -2.00
C ILE A 79 -5.21 -2.98 -2.76
N VAL A 80 -4.81 -4.23 -2.51
CA VAL A 80 -5.30 -5.40 -3.24
C VAL A 80 -6.16 -6.27 -2.32
N SER A 81 -7.41 -6.50 -2.67
CA SER A 81 -8.22 -7.54 -2.02
C SER A 81 -7.77 -8.92 -2.48
N LEU A 82 -7.51 -9.84 -1.53
CA LEU A 82 -7.10 -11.23 -1.81
C LEU A 82 -8.16 -12.26 -1.36
N VAL A 83 -9.41 -11.83 -1.14
CA VAL A 83 -10.45 -12.68 -0.53
C VAL A 83 -10.93 -13.81 -1.46
N ARG A 84 -10.96 -13.58 -2.78
CA ARG A 84 -11.32 -14.60 -3.78
C ARG A 84 -10.33 -14.57 -4.93
N GLU A 85 -10.30 -13.43 -5.61
CA GLU A 85 -9.37 -13.11 -6.69
C GLU A 85 -8.73 -11.76 -6.36
N PRO A 86 -7.47 -11.55 -6.74
CA PRO A 86 -6.82 -10.25 -6.62
C PRO A 86 -7.63 -9.17 -7.33
N GLN A 87 -8.03 -8.13 -6.60
CA GLN A 87 -8.79 -7.00 -7.13
C GLN A 87 -8.36 -5.70 -6.47
N ILE A 88 -8.40 -4.61 -7.23
CA ILE A 88 -8.14 -3.25 -6.75
C ILE A 88 -9.41 -2.43 -6.96
N ASP A 89 -9.76 -1.59 -5.99
CA ASP A 89 -10.83 -0.61 -6.16
C ASP A 89 -10.52 0.33 -7.35
N PRO A 90 -11.46 0.57 -8.29
CA PRO A 90 -11.23 1.45 -9.44
C PRO A 90 -10.74 2.87 -9.11
N GLU A 91 -11.18 3.44 -7.99
CA GLU A 91 -10.72 4.76 -7.55
C GLU A 91 -9.26 4.72 -7.10
N VAL A 92 -8.86 3.64 -6.42
CA VAL A 92 -7.46 3.40 -6.06
C VAL A 92 -6.62 3.20 -7.31
N ILE A 93 -7.09 2.45 -8.33
CA ILE A 93 -6.38 2.33 -9.62
C ILE A 93 -6.12 3.72 -10.22
N THR A 94 -7.12 4.60 -10.20
CA THR A 94 -6.99 5.95 -10.75
C THR A 94 -5.92 6.75 -10.02
N LEU A 95 -5.89 6.68 -8.68
CA LEU A 95 -4.83 7.30 -7.88
C LEU A 95 -3.46 6.73 -8.23
N LEU A 96 -3.34 5.40 -8.32
CA LEU A 96 -2.08 4.73 -8.60
C LEU A 96 -1.53 5.13 -9.97
N LYS A 97 -2.36 5.14 -11.02
CA LYS A 97 -1.94 5.55 -12.37
C LYS A 97 -1.49 7.01 -12.43
N ALA A 98 -2.09 7.89 -11.62
CA ALA A 98 -1.71 9.30 -11.56
C ALA A 98 -0.43 9.55 -10.74
N SER A 99 -0.10 8.65 -9.81
CA SER A 99 0.90 8.89 -8.77
C SER A 99 2.16 8.05 -8.92
N VAL A 100 2.08 6.89 -9.58
CA VAL A 100 3.14 5.87 -9.59
C VAL A 100 3.66 5.68 -11.01
N PRO A 101 4.90 6.09 -11.29
CA PRO A 101 5.50 5.90 -12.61
C PRO A 101 5.52 4.42 -13.03
N GLY A 102 5.09 4.14 -14.26
CA GLY A 102 5.09 2.79 -14.83
C GLY A 102 3.79 2.00 -14.62
N LEU A 103 2.78 2.60 -13.98
CA LEU A 103 1.38 2.13 -13.96
C LEU A 103 0.46 2.91 -14.90
N ASP A 104 0.95 4.00 -15.47
CA ASP A 104 0.34 4.72 -16.59
C ASP A 104 0.44 3.86 -17.86
N SER A 105 -0.73 3.51 -18.40
CA SER A 105 -0.88 2.72 -19.64
C SER A 105 -0.72 3.60 -20.87
#